data_AF-A0A0N4XRD3-F1
#
_entry.id   AF-A0A0N4XRD3-F1
#
_cell.length_a   1.000
_cell.length_b   1.000
_cell.length_c   1.000
_cell.angle_alpha   90.00
_cell.angle_beta   90.00
_cell.angle_gamma   90.00
#
_symmetry.space_group_name_H-M   'P 1'
#
loop_
_entity.id
_entity.type
_entity.pdbx_description
1 polymer ?
#
loop_
_entity_poly.entity_id
_entity_poly.type
_entity_poly.pdbx_seq_one_letter_code
_entity_poly.pdbx_strand_id
1 'polypeptide(L)'
;EHILVTGQVVNNHTTIVIKHVSIELRQKVHYTSGEAKRSDTRLITRLVCGSVAPNDVLTLHHSIQIPHDCYPSLDRRSINIQVTYELLLTSLGNFSIDTPIIIGSRTGCPSPLSITSGDKSSCIYYCSPPSEHSNTSDGPPPY
;
A
#
# COMPACT_ATOMS: atom_id res chain seq x y z
N GLU A 1 3.06 2.96 -10.07
CA GLU A 1 1.82 2.15 -10.05
C GLU A 1 0.71 2.93 -9.35
N HIS A 2 -0.56 2.57 -9.59
CA HIS A 2 -1.72 3.29 -9.05
C HIS A 2 -2.69 2.32 -8.37
N ILE A 3 -3.30 2.77 -7.28
CA ILE A 3 -4.42 2.09 -6.62
C ILE A 3 -5.71 2.77 -7.10
N LEU A 4 -6.57 2.01 -7.78
CA LEU A 4 -7.90 2.48 -8.15
C LEU A 4 -8.88 2.19 -7.01
N VAL A 5 -9.60 3.22 -6.58
CA VAL A 5 -10.60 3.13 -5.51
C VAL A 5 -11.95 3.53 -6.09
N THR A 6 -12.86 2.56 -6.15
CA THR A 6 -14.21 2.71 -6.70
C THR A 6 -15.24 2.23 -5.69
N GLY A 7 -16.36 2.95 -5.55
CA GLY A 7 -17.42 2.57 -4.63
C GLY A 7 -18.38 3.71 -4.33
N GLN A 8 -19.16 3.58 -3.27
CA GLN A 8 -20.09 4.60 -2.83
C GLN A 8 -20.13 4.65 -1.30
N VAL A 9 -20.27 5.86 -0.75
CA VAL A 9 -20.58 6.10 0.66
C VAL A 9 -22.01 6.59 0.73
N VAL A 10 -22.89 5.77 1.30
CA VAL A 10 -24.32 6.07 1.45
C VAL A 10 -24.57 6.56 2.87
N ASN A 11 -25.14 7.75 3.01
CA ASN A 11 -25.55 8.30 4.30
C ASN A 11 -27.05 8.10 4.52
N ASN A 12 -27.41 7.01 5.19
CA ASN A 12 -28.81 6.72 5.53
C ASN A 12 -29.31 7.51 6.76
N HIS A 13 -28.47 8.37 7.36
CA HIS A 13 -28.91 9.19 8.47
C HIS A 13 -29.79 10.32 7.96
N THR A 14 -30.85 10.67 8.70
CA THR A 14 -31.86 11.66 8.29
C THR A 14 -31.48 13.11 8.57
N THR A 15 -30.61 13.37 9.57
CA THR A 15 -30.19 14.73 9.95
C THR A 15 -28.67 14.96 10.02
N ILE A 16 -27.83 13.93 10.13
CA ILE A 16 -26.38 14.06 10.32
C ILE A 16 -25.68 14.05 8.95
N VAL A 17 -24.78 15.02 8.76
CA VAL A 17 -23.86 15.06 7.62
C VAL A 17 -22.61 14.25 7.95
N ILE A 18 -22.21 13.33 7.08
CA ILE A 18 -20.90 12.67 7.15
C ILE A 18 -19.88 13.65 6.59
N LYS A 19 -18.99 14.16 7.44
CA LYS A 19 -17.98 15.16 7.02
C LYS A 19 -16.64 14.50 6.72
N HIS A 20 -15.90 15.11 5.79
CA HIS A 20 -14.49 14.77 5.53
C HIS A 20 -14.26 13.27 5.27
N VAL A 21 -15.05 12.68 4.38
CA VAL A 21 -14.74 11.35 3.84
C VAL A 21 -13.38 11.45 3.16
N SER A 22 -12.44 10.60 3.57
CA SER A 22 -11.10 10.57 3.00
C SER A 22 -10.60 9.14 2.79
N ILE A 23 -9.81 8.97 1.74
CA ILE A 23 -9.05 7.75 1.49
C ILE A 23 -7.61 8.00 1.94
N GLU A 24 -7.06 7.10 2.74
CA GLU A 24 -5.70 7.19 3.26
C GLU A 24 -4.92 5.93 2.89
N LEU A 25 -3.70 6.12 2.40
CA LEU A 25 -2.72 5.05 2.28
C LEU A 25 -1.77 5.16 3.47
N ARG A 26 -1.69 4.11 4.27
CA ARG A 26 -0.80 4.03 5.43
C ARG A 26 0.18 2.88 5.27
N GLN A 27 1.38 3.07 5.79
CA GLN A 27 2.41 2.06 5.92
C GLN A 27 2.63 1.81 7.41
N LYS A 28 2.61 0.55 7.81
CA LYS A 28 2.98 0.12 9.16
C LYS A 28 4.28 -0.65 9.10
N VAL A 29 5.25 -0.23 9.90
CA VAL A 29 6.55 -0.88 10.02
C VAL A 29 6.64 -1.47 11.41
N HIS A 30 6.57 -2.79 11.48
CA HIS A 30 6.81 -3.53 12.71
C HIS A 30 8.27 -3.96 12.76
N TYR A 31 8.96 -3.67 13.86
CA TYR A 31 10.31 -4.16 14.09
C TYR A 31 10.40 -4.93 15.41
N THR A 32 11.13 -6.03 15.36
CA THR A 32 11.49 -6.83 16.55
C THR A 32 13.01 -6.95 16.63
N SER A 33 13.58 -6.58 17.78
CA SER A 33 15.01 -6.68 18.07
C SER A 33 15.20 -7.21 19.49
N GLY A 34 15.56 -8.49 19.64
CA GLY A 34 15.52 -9.18 20.93
C GLY A 34 14.09 -9.20 21.49
N GLU A 35 13.93 -8.76 22.74
CA GLU A 35 12.61 -8.61 23.40
C GLU A 35 11.87 -7.31 23.00
N ALA A 36 12.55 -6.36 22.36
CA ALA A 36 11.95 -5.09 22.00
C ALA A 36 11.09 -5.24 20.73
N LYS A 37 9.79 -4.94 20.87
CA LYS A 37 8.82 -4.85 19.78
C LYS A 37 8.36 -3.40 19.65
N ARG A 38 8.43 -2.82 18.46
CA ARG A 38 7.80 -1.53 18.18
C ARG A 38 7.09 -1.57 16.84
N SER A 39 6.09 -0.72 16.72
CA SER A 39 5.38 -0.46 15.48
C SER A 39 5.45 1.03 15.22
N ASP A 40 5.75 1.40 13.97
CA ASP A 40 5.65 2.76 13.48
C ASP A 40 4.59 2.82 12.38
N THR A 41 3.82 3.90 12.32
CA THR A 41 2.78 4.10 11.31
C THR A 41 3.01 5.40 10.58
N ARG A 42 3.24 5.30 9.28
CA ARG A 42 3.47 6.43 8.38
C ARG A 42 2.24 6.64 7.51
N LEU A 43 1.69 7.85 7.53
CA LEU A 43 0.72 8.28 6.50
C LEU A 43 1.47 8.57 5.21
N ILE A 44 1.14 7.86 4.15
CA ILE A 44 1.77 8.02 2.82
C ILE A 44 1.02 9.08 2.01
N THR A 45 -0.29 8.96 1.94
CA THR A 45 -1.14 9.85 1.15
C THR A 45 -2.52 9.90 1.76
N ARG A 46 -3.16 11.07 1.68
CA ARG A 46 -4.54 11.30 2.09
C ARG A 46 -5.27 12.09 1.02
N LEU A 47 -6.39 11.57 0.55
CA LEU A 47 -7.28 12.22 -0.40
C LEU A 47 -8.63 12.49 0.25
N VAL A 48 -8.99 13.77 0.39
CA VAL A 48 -10.33 14.16 0.87
C VAL A 48 -11.31 14.07 -0.30
N CYS A 49 -12.30 13.20 -0.18
CA CYS A 49 -13.29 12.90 -1.22
C CYS A 49 -14.52 13.80 -1.11
N GLY A 50 -14.86 14.29 0.10
CA GLY A 50 -15.95 15.24 0.30
C GLY A 50 -16.73 15.01 1.60
N SER A 51 -17.98 15.44 1.61
CA SER A 51 -18.96 15.19 2.67
C SER A 51 -20.25 14.63 2.07
N VAL A 52 -21.03 13.90 2.85
CA VAL A 52 -22.29 13.27 2.41
C VAL A 52 -23.43 13.84 3.22
N ALA A 53 -24.38 14.50 2.55
CA ALA A 53 -25.58 15.06 3.20
C ALA A 53 -26.48 13.93 3.75
N PRO A 54 -27.46 14.24 4.63
CA PRO A 54 -28.41 13.25 5.10
C PRO A 54 -29.25 12.68 3.94
N ASN A 55 -29.46 11.36 3.94
CA ASN A 55 -30.14 10.61 2.88
C ASN A 55 -29.51 10.76 1.48
N ASP A 56 -28.20 10.99 1.41
CA ASP A 56 -27.45 11.23 0.17
C ASP A 56 -26.31 10.23 -0.03
N VAL A 57 -25.71 10.25 -1.22
CA VAL A 57 -24.66 9.32 -1.65
C VAL A 57 -23.47 10.04 -2.24
N LEU A 58 -22.26 9.66 -1.80
CA LEU A 58 -21.00 10.09 -2.42
C LEU A 58 -20.41 8.94 -3.23
N THR A 59 -20.24 9.14 -4.53
CA THR A 59 -19.55 8.18 -5.40
C THR A 59 -18.04 8.37 -5.31
N LEU A 60 -17.31 7.26 -5.15
CA LEU A 60 -15.85 7.20 -5.13
C LEU A 60 -15.36 6.68 -6.48
N HIS A 61 -14.49 7.44 -7.13
CA HIS A 61 -13.78 7.01 -8.34
C HIS A 61 -12.44 7.76 -8.40
N HIS A 62 -11.45 7.24 -7.68
CA HIS A 62 -10.17 7.90 -7.48
C HIS A 62 -9.00 6.98 -7.83
N SER A 63 -7.92 7.60 -8.32
CA SER A 63 -6.64 6.94 -8.55
C SER A 63 -5.60 7.53 -7.59
N ILE A 64 -4.99 6.68 -6.78
CA ILE A 64 -3.94 7.06 -5.84
C ILE A 64 -2.61 6.57 -6.39
N GLN A 65 -1.71 7.50 -6.68
CA GLN A 65 -0.35 7.15 -7.09
C GLN A 65 0.44 6.64 -5.89
N ILE A 66 1.10 5.50 -6.04
CA ILE A 66 1.99 4.95 -5.00
C ILE A 66 3.37 5.64 -5.13
N PRO A 67 3.83 6.38 -4.11
CA PRO A 67 5.15 6.99 -4.13
C PRO A 67 6.29 5.96 -4.20
N HIS A 68 7.39 6.30 -4.86
CA HIS A 68 8.52 5.38 -5.06
C HIS A 68 9.25 5.01 -3.76
N ASP A 69 9.25 5.88 -2.76
CA ASP A 69 9.86 5.63 -1.45
C ASP A 69 9.01 4.70 -0.55
N CYS A 70 7.82 4.31 -1.02
CA CYS A 70 6.95 3.37 -0.31
C CYS A 70 7.26 1.92 -0.63
N TYR A 71 8.13 1.62 -1.61
CA TYR A 71 8.46 0.23 -1.90
C TYR A 71 9.52 -0.27 -0.91
N PRO A 72 9.33 -1.45 -0.30
CA PRO A 72 10.30 -1.97 0.64
C PRO A 72 11.62 -2.27 -0.08
N SER A 73 12.72 -1.72 0.44
CA SER A 73 14.10 -1.90 -0.06
C SER A 73 15.00 -2.66 0.92
N LEU A 74 14.43 -3.20 1.99
CA LEU A 74 15.18 -3.84 3.07
C LEU A 74 15.81 -5.16 2.61
N ASP A 75 17.11 -5.12 2.31
CA ASP A 75 17.98 -6.29 2.15
C ASP A 75 18.89 -6.41 3.39
N ARG A 76 18.39 -7.04 4.47
CA ARG A 76 19.24 -7.42 5.62
C ARG A 76 18.81 -8.74 6.22
N ARG A 77 19.75 -9.69 6.27
CA ARG A 77 19.56 -11.11 6.63
C ARG A 77 19.24 -11.40 8.11
N SER A 78 19.14 -10.38 8.98
CA SER A 78 19.11 -10.60 10.44
C SER A 78 18.18 -9.66 11.23
N ILE A 79 17.28 -8.93 10.57
CA ILE A 79 16.32 -8.05 11.27
C ILE A 79 14.90 -8.48 10.93
N ASN A 80 14.10 -8.79 11.95
CA ASN A 80 12.68 -9.06 11.83
C ASN A 80 11.90 -7.74 11.66
N ILE A 81 12.02 -7.13 10.47
CA ILE A 81 11.19 -5.98 10.06
C ILE A 81 10.08 -6.50 9.15
N GLN A 82 8.84 -6.19 9.50
CA GLN A 82 7.66 -6.44 8.68
C GLN A 82 7.07 -5.11 8.27
N VAL A 83 6.86 -4.94 6.97
CA VAL A 83 6.21 -3.76 6.41
C VAL A 83 4.86 -4.18 5.86
N THR A 84 3.78 -3.56 6.34
CA THR A 84 2.43 -3.77 5.85
C THR A 84 1.83 -2.46 5.38
N TYR A 85 0.86 -2.54 4.46
CA TYR A 85 0.18 -1.38 3.92
C TYR A 85 -1.32 -1.55 4.12
N GLU A 86 -1.99 -0.43 4.38
CA GLU A 86 -3.43 -0.40 4.56
C GLU A 86 -4.00 0.79 3.78
N LEU A 87 -5.11 0.53 3.10
CA LEU A 87 -5.96 1.55 2.51
C LEU A 87 -7.14 1.77 3.44
N LEU A 88 -7.29 2.98 3.96
CA LEU A 88 -8.36 3.34 4.87
C LEU A 88 -9.36 4.25 4.17
N LEU A 89 -10.64 3.90 4.22
CA LEU A 89 -11.74 4.81 3.92
C LEU A 89 -12.34 5.27 5.25
N THR A 90 -12.19 6.55 5.57
CA THR A 90 -12.57 7.09 6.88
C THR A 90 -13.37 8.37 6.78
N SER A 91 -14.23 8.60 7.76
CA SER A 91 -14.80 9.92 8.08
C SER A 91 -14.61 10.17 9.57
N LEU A 92 -14.06 11.35 9.89
CA LEU A 92 -13.72 11.73 11.26
C LEU A 92 -14.96 11.66 12.17
N GLY A 93 -14.92 10.76 13.16
CA GLY A 93 -15.99 10.56 14.13
C GLY A 93 -17.18 9.72 13.66
N ASN A 94 -17.16 9.20 12.42
CA ASN A 94 -18.27 8.39 11.89
C ASN A 94 -17.85 6.93 11.64
N PHE A 95 -16.82 6.70 10.82
CA PHE A 95 -16.39 5.35 10.47
C PHE A 95 -14.91 5.28 10.06
N SER A 96 -14.34 4.08 10.15
CA SER A 96 -13.07 3.70 9.53
C SER A 96 -13.22 2.31 8.94
N ILE A 97 -12.91 2.16 7.66
CA ILE A 97 -12.88 0.87 6.96
C ILE A 97 -11.43 0.66 6.53
N ASP A 98 -10.80 -0.37 7.08
CA ASP A 98 -9.39 -0.65 6.86
C ASP A 98 -9.26 -1.86 5.92
N THR A 99 -8.60 -1.68 4.78
CA THR A 99 -8.37 -2.73 3.79
C THR A 99 -6.88 -3.02 3.68
N PRO A 100 -6.40 -4.23 4.05
CA PRO A 100 -5.00 -4.58 3.91
C PRO A 100 -4.63 -4.70 2.43
N ILE A 101 -3.48 -4.14 2.05
CA ILE A 101 -2.94 -4.25 0.69
C ILE A 101 -1.46 -4.65 0.73
N ILE A 102 -0.97 -5.21 -0.38
CA ILE A 102 0.43 -5.61 -0.53
C ILE A 102 1.05 -4.71 -1.60
N ILE A 103 2.14 -4.04 -1.25
CA ILE A 103 2.97 -3.26 -2.17
C ILE A 103 4.36 -3.86 -2.12
N GLY A 104 4.85 -4.34 -3.27
CA GLY A 104 6.14 -5.01 -3.40
C GLY A 104 6.88 -4.57 -4.65
N SER A 105 8.19 -4.69 -4.63
CA SER A 105 9.04 -4.40 -5.79
C SER A 105 8.86 -5.52 -6.83
N ARG A 106 8.54 -5.13 -8.07
CA ARG A 106 8.46 -6.07 -9.19
C ARG A 106 9.87 -6.54 -9.55
N THR A 107 10.27 -7.72 -9.09
CA THR A 107 11.50 -8.38 -9.55
C THR A 107 11.18 -9.21 -10.79
N GLY A 108 11.92 -8.99 -11.90
CA GLY A 108 11.92 -9.91 -13.04
C GLY A 108 10.76 -9.81 -14.05
N CYS A 109 9.99 -8.73 -14.11
CA CYS A 109 8.96 -8.58 -15.15
C CYS A 109 9.03 -7.20 -15.84
N PRO A 110 9.22 -7.13 -17.18
CA PRO A 110 9.21 -5.87 -17.91
C PRO A 110 7.82 -5.22 -17.82
N SER A 111 7.76 -3.90 -17.66
CA SER A 111 6.52 -3.08 -17.64
C SER A 111 5.56 -3.52 -18.76
N PRO A 112 4.26 -3.73 -18.51
CA PRO A 112 3.34 -3.95 -19.61
C PRO A 112 3.28 -2.64 -20.40
N LEU A 113 3.97 -2.62 -21.53
CA LEU A 113 3.77 -1.61 -22.55
C LEU A 113 2.34 -1.80 -23.06
N SER A 114 1.49 -0.80 -22.82
CA SER A 114 0.19 -0.57 -23.45
C SER A 114 -0.99 -1.51 -23.10
N ILE A 115 -2.17 -0.88 -22.96
CA ILE A 115 -3.48 -1.43 -22.57
C ILE A 115 -4.11 -2.22 -23.74
N THR A 116 -3.31 -3.00 -24.47
CA THR A 116 -3.77 -3.81 -25.61
C THR A 116 -3.01 -5.12 -25.66
N SER A 117 -3.16 -5.96 -24.65
CA SER A 117 -2.99 -7.39 -24.82
C SER A 117 -3.78 -8.11 -23.74
N GLY A 118 -4.89 -8.69 -24.18
CA GLY A 118 -5.59 -9.69 -23.40
C GLY A 118 -4.73 -10.93 -23.38
N ASP A 119 -3.95 -11.12 -22.33
CA ASP A 119 -3.58 -12.46 -21.91
C ASP A 119 -3.41 -12.50 -20.40
N LYS A 120 -4.00 -13.52 -19.79
CA LYS A 120 -3.99 -13.76 -18.34
C LYS A 120 -2.57 -14.14 -17.91
N SER A 121 -1.66 -13.18 -17.79
CA SER A 121 -0.40 -13.41 -17.06
C SER A 121 -0.67 -13.28 -15.57
N SER A 122 -0.85 -14.43 -14.93
CA SER A 122 -0.83 -14.60 -13.48
C SER A 122 0.55 -14.22 -12.93
N CYS A 123 0.74 -12.93 -12.64
CA CYS A 123 1.95 -12.42 -11.99
C CYS A 123 1.93 -12.82 -10.51
N ILE A 124 2.87 -13.66 -10.11
CA ILE A 124 3.06 -14.05 -8.71
C ILE A 124 3.97 -13.00 -8.04
N TYR A 125 3.49 -12.35 -6.99
CA TYR A 125 4.26 -11.44 -6.17
C TYR A 125 5.15 -12.25 -5.23
N TYR A 126 6.43 -12.40 -5.57
CA TYR A 126 7.40 -13.02 -4.67
C TYR A 126 8.12 -11.95 -3.85
N CYS A 127 8.10 -12.10 -2.52
CA CYS A 127 9.18 -11.62 -1.67
C CYS A 127 10.35 -12.60 -1.87
N SER A 128 11.18 -12.38 -2.89
CA SER A 128 12.24 -13.32 -3.27
C SER A 128 13.34 -13.37 -2.19
N PRO A 129 13.68 -14.55 -1.63
CA PRO A 129 14.90 -14.74 -0.84
C PRO A 129 16.13 -14.86 -1.76
N PRO A 130 17.36 -14.61 -1.26
CA PRO A 130 18.55 -14.60 -2.09
C PRO A 130 19.07 -16.03 -2.26
N SER A 131 18.67 -16.68 -3.35
CA SER A 131 19.38 -17.87 -3.84
C SER A 131 19.27 -17.92 -5.35
N GLU A 132 20.22 -17.26 -6.03
CA GLU A 132 20.80 -17.66 -7.32
C GLU A 132 21.78 -16.58 -7.81
N HIS A 133 22.92 -16.44 -7.13
CA HIS A 133 24.16 -15.94 -7.74
C HIS A 133 25.27 -16.92 -7.33
N SER A 134 25.22 -18.13 -7.90
CA SER A 134 26.45 -18.86 -8.18
C SER A 134 27.12 -18.15 -9.35
N ASN A 135 28.23 -17.46 -9.09
CA ASN A 135 29.46 -17.61 -9.86
C ASN A 135 30.61 -16.78 -9.24
N THR A 136 31.66 -17.52 -8.90
CA THR A 136 33.09 -17.16 -8.95
C THR A 136 33.61 -16.03 -8.06
N SER A 137 34.44 -16.47 -7.10
CA SER A 137 35.59 -15.78 -6.51
C SER A 137 36.21 -14.69 -7.39
N ASP A 138 36.39 -13.49 -6.84
CA ASP A 138 37.64 -12.73 -7.01
C ASP A 138 37.78 -11.59 -5.97
N GLY A 139 38.68 -11.82 -5.00
CA GLY A 139 39.55 -10.83 -4.34
C GLY A 139 38.96 -9.72 -3.45
N PRO A 140 39.59 -9.39 -2.30
CA PRO A 140 39.28 -8.15 -1.58
C PRO A 140 39.83 -6.92 -2.34
N PRO A 141 39.23 -5.72 -2.19
CA PRO A 141 39.67 -4.51 -2.89
C PRO A 141 40.97 -3.96 -2.27
N PRO A 142 41.86 -3.31 -3.05
CA PRO A 142 43.13 -2.79 -2.57
C PRO A 142 42.94 -1.54 -1.68
N TYR A 143 43.92 -1.33 -0.79
CA TYR A 143 44.00 -0.34 0.29
C TYR A 143 43.67 1.11 -0.11
#